data_AF-A0A2D6U1Z9-F1
#
_entry.id   AF-A0A2D6U1Z9-F1
#
_cell.length_a   1.000
_cell.length_b   1.000
_cell.length_c   1.000
_cell.angle_alpha   90.00
_cell.angle_beta   90.00
_cell.angle_gamma   90.00
#
_symmetry.space_group_name_H-M   'P 1'
#
loop_
_entity.id
_entity.type
_entity.pdbx_description
1 polymer ?
#
loop_
_entity_poly.entity_id
_entity_poly.type
_entity_poly.pdbx_seq_one_letter_code
_entity_poly.pdbx_strand_id
1 'polypeptide(L)'
;MEILSIDFAIFVIQLSLAIIPIAIALRLFVLSSEKKEDLKIFIAGKLLGDEQLIKMKVFNIWLHGIATTMLLLGIIIATVLLLI
;
A
#
# COMPACT_ATOMS: atom_id res chain seq x y z
N MET A 1 3.04 19.40 -32.43
CA MET A 1 3.84 19.10 -31.22
C MET A 1 3.00 19.18 -29.93
N GLU A 2 1.67 19.31 -30.01
CA GLU A 2 0.78 19.42 -28.84
C GLU A 2 0.04 18.10 -28.52
N ILE A 3 -0.26 17.27 -29.53
CA ILE A 3 -0.93 15.97 -29.31
C ILE A 3 -0.02 15.01 -28.54
N LEU A 4 1.29 15.05 -28.82
CA LEU A 4 2.29 14.20 -28.17
C LEU A 4 2.44 14.48 -26.66
N SER A 5 2.00 15.64 -26.17
CA SER A 5 2.07 15.96 -24.74
C SER A 5 0.86 15.46 -23.95
N ILE A 6 -0.33 15.42 -24.57
CA ILE A 6 -1.57 14.98 -23.92
C ILE A 6 -1.56 13.46 -23.74
N ASP A 7 -1.21 12.71 -24.80
CA ASP A 7 -1.13 11.24 -24.73
C ASP A 7 -0.05 10.79 -23.73
N PHE A 8 1.07 11.50 -23.68
CA PHE A 8 2.11 11.26 -22.69
C PHE A 8 1.65 11.58 -21.25
N ALA A 9 0.90 12.66 -21.04
CA ALA A 9 0.35 12.99 -19.73
C ALA A 9 -0.66 11.93 -19.24
N ILE A 10 -1.51 11.44 -20.15
CA ILE A 10 -2.45 10.35 -19.85
C ILE A 10 -1.68 9.08 -19.46
N PHE A 11 -0.63 8.73 -20.21
CA PHE A 11 0.24 7.60 -19.90
C PHE A 11 0.90 7.75 -18.52
N VAL A 12 1.42 8.92 -18.17
CA VAL A 12 2.03 9.18 -16.85
C VAL A 12 1.01 9.05 -15.72
N ILE A 13 -0.22 9.55 -15.90
CA ILE A 13 -1.30 9.42 -14.91
C ILE A 13 -1.66 7.95 -14.73
N GLN A 14 -1.83 7.20 -15.82
CA GLN A 14 -2.13 5.77 -15.79
C GLN A 14 -1.02 4.96 -15.10
N LEU A 15 0.25 5.24 -15.43
CA LEU A 15 1.39 4.60 -14.80
C LEU A 15 1.46 4.93 -13.29
N SER A 16 1.15 6.17 -12.90
CA SER A 16 1.09 6.57 -11.50
C SER A 16 0.01 5.83 -10.72
N LEU A 17 -1.16 5.62 -11.33
CA LEU A 17 -2.26 4.83 -10.75
C LEU A 17 -1.89 3.35 -10.54
N ALA A 18 -0.94 2.81 -11.30
CA ALA A 18 -0.42 1.45 -11.08
C ALA A 18 0.68 1.39 -10.01
N ILE A 19 1.61 2.36 -10.00
CA ILE A 19 2.77 2.37 -9.10
C ILE A 19 2.38 2.72 -7.66
N ILE A 20 1.46 3.67 -7.47
CA ILE A 20 1.09 4.15 -6.13
C ILE A 20 0.49 3.02 -5.25
N PRO A 21 -0.48 2.21 -5.71
CA PRO A 21 -1.01 1.09 -4.92
C PRO A 21 0.06 0.06 -4.55
N ILE A 22 0.98 -0.24 -5.47
CA ILE A 22 2.08 -1.19 -5.24
C ILE A 22 3.05 -0.64 -4.18
N ALA A 23 3.42 0.63 -4.27
CA ALA A 23 4.29 1.29 -3.30
C ALA A 23 3.65 1.37 -1.89
N ILE A 24 2.35 1.65 -1.81
CA ILE A 24 1.58 1.63 -0.56
C ILE A 24 1.52 0.21 0.01
N ALA A 25 1.22 -0.79 -0.83
CA ALA A 25 1.18 -2.19 -0.43
C ALA A 25 2.53 -2.66 0.14
N LEU A 26 3.64 -2.32 -0.52
CA LEU A 26 5.00 -2.61 -0.04
C LEU A 26 5.27 -1.95 1.33
N ARG A 27 4.90 -0.68 1.50
CA ARG A 27 5.03 0.00 2.81
C ARG A 27 4.19 -0.67 3.89
N LEU A 28 2.95 -1.05 3.59
CA LEU A 28 2.08 -1.78 4.51
C LEU A 28 2.64 -3.16 4.86
N PHE A 29 3.23 -3.86 3.89
CA PHE A 29 3.89 -5.15 4.11
C PHE A 29 5.09 -5.01 5.06
N VAL A 30 5.96 -4.03 4.81
CA VAL A 30 7.11 -3.72 5.68
C VAL A 30 6.66 -3.29 7.06
N LEU A 31 5.57 -2.51 7.15
CA LEU A 31 4.94 -2.18 8.43
C LEU A 31 4.34 -3.41 9.11
N SER A 32 3.76 -4.36 8.38
CA SER A 32 3.19 -5.60 8.94
C SER A 32 4.25 -6.57 9.47
N SER A 33 5.49 -6.49 8.98
CA SER A 33 6.60 -7.36 9.38
C SER A 33 6.99 -7.17 10.86
N GLU A 34 7.28 -8.28 11.53
CA GLU A 34 7.61 -8.38 12.96
C GLU A 34 8.82 -7.53 13.38
N LYS A 35 9.68 -7.12 12.44
CA LYS A 35 10.84 -6.24 12.69
C LYS A 35 10.51 -4.87 13.31
N LYS A 36 9.23 -4.47 13.37
CA LYS A 36 8.76 -3.21 13.97
C LYS A 36 7.69 -3.39 15.04
N GLU A 37 7.68 -4.53 15.73
CA GLU A 37 6.76 -4.76 16.85
C GLU A 37 6.87 -3.67 17.92
N ASP A 38 8.09 -3.27 18.28
CA ASP A 38 8.36 -2.20 19.25
C ASP A 38 7.78 -0.84 18.84
N LEU A 39 7.82 -0.51 17.54
CA LEU A 39 7.29 0.76 17.04
C LEU A 39 5.77 0.79 17.11
N LYS A 40 5.10 -0.35 16.89
CA LYS A 40 3.64 -0.46 16.99
C LYS A 40 3.17 -0.43 18.43
N ILE A 41 3.89 -1.09 19.34
CA ILE A 41 3.63 -1.01 20.79
C ILE A 41 3.82 0.43 21.27
N PHE A 42 4.87 1.12 20.82
CA PHE A 42 5.11 2.53 21.15
C PHE A 42 4.01 3.46 20.63
N ILE A 43 3.56 3.27 19.39
CA ILE A 43 2.46 4.06 18.81
C ILE A 43 1.14 3.77 19.52
N ALA A 44 0.86 2.49 19.82
CA ALA A 44 -0.34 2.06 20.54
C ALA A 44 -0.37 2.60 21.98
N GLY A 45 0.74 2.49 22.73
CA GLY A 45 0.85 3.06 24.07
C GLY A 45 0.66 4.57 24.09
N LYS A 46 1.17 5.28 23.06
CA LYS A 46 1.06 6.75 22.98
C LYS A 46 -0.32 7.25 22.53
N LEU A 47 -1.07 6.48 21.74
CA LEU A 47 -2.39 6.86 21.23
C LEU A 47 -3.56 6.30 22.05
N LEU A 48 -3.42 5.11 22.62
CA LEU A 48 -4.50 4.34 23.26
C LEU A 48 -4.28 4.13 24.76
N GLY A 49 -3.10 4.49 25.29
CA GLY A 49 -2.81 4.45 26.73
C GLY A 49 -2.59 3.04 27.31
N ASP A 50 -2.65 2.00 26.48
CA ASP A 50 -2.49 0.61 26.91
C ASP A 50 -1.82 -0.21 25.79
N GLU A 51 -0.66 -0.77 26.13
CA GLU A 51 0.23 -1.50 25.21
C GLU A 51 -0.34 -2.86 24.79
N GLN A 52 -1.31 -3.41 25.53
CA GLN A 52 -1.89 -4.73 25.27
C GLN A 52 -3.26 -4.70 24.58
N LEU A 53 -3.82 -3.50 24.35
CA LEU A 53 -5.19 -3.35 23.84
C LEU A 53 -5.32 -3.74 22.35
N ILE A 54 -4.22 -3.67 21.60
CA ILE A 54 -4.18 -4.14 20.21
C ILE A 54 -3.66 -5.58 20.19
N LYS A 55 -4.53 -6.54 19.85
CA LYS A 55 -4.09 -7.88 19.44
C LYS A 55 -3.26 -7.76 18.17
N MET A 56 -1.95 -7.61 18.33
CA MET A 56 -0.98 -7.37 17.26
C MET A 56 -1.07 -8.37 16.11
N LYS A 57 -1.39 -9.64 16.41
CA LYS A 57 -1.69 -10.65 15.40
C LYS A 57 -2.88 -10.29 14.50
N VAL A 58 -3.98 -9.83 15.09
CA VAL A 58 -5.19 -9.44 14.35
C VAL A 58 -4.92 -8.19 13.51
N PHE A 59 -4.24 -7.21 14.09
CA PHE A 59 -3.85 -5.99 13.39
C PHE A 59 -2.92 -6.27 12.20
N ASN A 60 -1.93 -7.15 12.37
CA ASN A 60 -1.05 -7.59 11.29
C ASN A 60 -1.81 -8.32 10.19
N ILE A 61 -2.74 -9.21 10.53
CA ILE A 61 -3.58 -9.92 9.54
C ILE A 61 -4.40 -8.93 8.70
N TRP A 62 -5.03 -7.94 9.33
CA TRP A 62 -5.76 -6.89 8.63
C TRP A 62 -4.86 -6.05 7.73
N LEU A 63 -3.70 -5.62 8.23
CA LEU A 63 -2.73 -4.88 7.43
C LEU A 63 -2.25 -5.70 6.23
N HIS A 64 -2.03 -7.00 6.42
CA HIS A 64 -1.63 -7.91 5.36
C HIS A 64 -2.73 -8.06 4.32
N GLY A 65 -3.98 -8.25 4.73
CA GLY A 65 -5.13 -8.32 3.82
C GLY A 65 -5.33 -7.05 3.00
N ILE A 66 -5.19 -5.88 3.61
CA ILE A 66 -5.24 -4.58 2.92
C ILE A 66 -4.06 -4.44 1.94
N ALA A 67 -2.86 -4.86 2.34
CA ALA A 67 -1.69 -4.82 1.47
C ALA A 67 -1.84 -5.76 0.26
N THR A 68 -2.32 -6.99 0.46
CA THR A 68 -2.54 -7.95 -0.63
C THR A 68 -3.61 -7.47 -1.61
N THR A 69 -4.71 -6.89 -1.12
CA THR A 69 -5.76 -6.35 -1.99
C THR A 69 -5.25 -5.16 -2.81
N MET A 70 -4.53 -4.22 -2.19
CA MET A 70 -3.86 -3.11 -2.90
C MET A 70 -2.85 -3.60 -3.95
N LEU A 71 -2.09 -4.65 -3.64
CA LEU A 71 -1.10 -5.22 -4.54
C LEU A 71 -1.78 -5.91 -5.75
N LEU A 72 -2.83 -6.69 -5.51
CA LEU A 72 -3.65 -7.29 -6.57
C LEU A 72 -4.27 -6.22 -7.47
N LEU A 73 -4.79 -5.14 -6.88
CA LEU A 73 -5.41 -4.04 -7.63
C LEU A 73 -4.38 -3.33 -8.51
N GLY A 74 -3.18 -3.07 -7.99
CA GLY A 74 -2.05 -2.51 -8.76
C GLY A 74 -1.63 -3.42 -9.92
N ILE A 75 -1.57 -4.74 -9.70
CA ILE A 75 -1.27 -5.72 -10.76
C ILE A 75 -2.38 -5.72 -11.82
N ILE A 76 -3.66 -5.74 -11.43
CA ILE A 76 -4.78 -5.71 -12.37
C ILE A 76 -4.72 -4.45 -13.24
N ILE A 77 -4.52 -3.28 -12.64
CA ILE A 77 -4.38 -2.01 -13.37
C ILE A 77 -3.20 -2.06 -14.35
N ALA A 78 -2.04 -2.56 -13.91
CA ALA A 78 -0.87 -2.72 -14.78
C ALA A 78 -1.13 -3.68 -15.95
N THR A 79 -1.87 -4.77 -15.70
CA THR A 79 -2.22 -5.76 -16.74
C THR A 79 -3.18 -5.17 -17.77
N VAL A 80 -4.18 -4.41 -17.31
CA VAL A 80 -5.13 -3.68 -18.18
C VAL A 80 -4.39 -2.63 -19.01
N LEU A 81 -3.42 -1.92 -18.42
CA LEU A 81 -2.58 -0.94 -19.10
C LEU A 81 -1.68 -1.54 -20.19
N LEU A 82 -1.22 -2.77 -20.02
CA LEU A 82 -0.39 -3.46 -21.01
C LEU A 82 -1.21 -4.12 -22.13
N LEU A 83 -2.50 -4.34 -21.91
CA LEU A 83 -3.43 -4.95 -22.87
C LEU A 83 -4.14 -3.92 -23.77
N ILE A 84 -4.12 -2.64 -23.39
CA ILE A 84 -4.63 -1.49 -24.17
C ILE A 84 -3.48 -0.93 -25.01
#